data_AF-A0A923Y667-F1
#
_entry.id   AF-A0A923Y667-F1
#
_cell.length_a   1.000
_cell.length_b   1.000
_cell.length_c   1.000
_cell.angle_alpha   90.00
_cell.angle_beta   90.00
_cell.angle_gamma   90.00
#
_symmetry.space_group_name_H-M   'P 1'
#
loop_
_entity.id
_entity.type
_entity.pdbx_description
1 polymer ?
#
loop_
_entity_poly.entity_id
_entity_poly.type
_entity_poly.pdbx_seq_one_letter_code
_entity_poly.pdbx_strand_id
1 'polypeptide(L)'
;MVEDTLFRVGEWVGAGTPVVNLLPPAALKVRFFVAEAQLPRLKPGDAVTLHCDGCAAPIEARIRFIARSAEFTPPVIYSREQRAKLVYLVEAWPAAADSSRLRAGQPVDVALAAWVR
;
A
#
# COMPACT_ATOMS: atom_id res chain seq x y z
N MET A 1 7.30 -4.50 15.49
CA MET A 1 8.25 -3.47 15.93
C MET A 1 7.44 -2.24 16.34
N VAL A 2 7.90 -1.47 17.33
CA VAL A 2 7.27 -0.19 17.68
C VAL A 2 7.53 0.78 16.53
N GLU A 3 6.46 1.33 15.95
CA GLU A 3 6.51 2.27 14.83
C GLU A 3 6.65 3.71 15.34
N ASP A 4 5.97 4.05 16.44
CA ASP A 4 6.07 5.35 17.09
C ASP A 4 5.72 5.27 18.59
N THR A 5 6.33 6.15 19.38
CA THR A 5 6.06 6.34 20.81
C THR A 5 5.49 7.74 20.98
N LEU A 6 4.17 7.82 21.16
CA LEU A 6 3.42 9.09 21.07
C LEU A 6 3.61 9.99 22.30
N PHE A 7 4.21 9.46 23.37
CA PHE A 7 4.47 10.16 24.63
C PHE A 7 5.81 9.75 25.22
N ARG A 8 6.43 10.68 25.95
CA ARG A 8 7.69 10.47 26.67
C ARG A 8 7.44 10.23 28.16
N VAL A 9 8.41 9.60 28.82
CA VAL A 9 8.39 9.38 30.27
C VAL A 9 8.26 10.73 30.98
N GLY A 10 7.19 10.91 31.77
CA GLY A 10 6.89 12.15 32.50
C GLY A 10 5.73 12.97 31.95
N GLU A 11 5.17 12.62 30.78
CA GLU A 11 4.00 13.30 30.22
C GLU A 11 2.69 12.73 30.79
N TRP A 12 1.70 13.60 31.01
CA TRP A 12 0.37 13.20 31.45
C TRP A 12 -0.46 12.73 30.26
N VAL A 13 -1.01 11.52 30.37
CA VAL A 13 -1.82 10.89 29.32
C VAL A 13 -3.23 10.64 29.83
N GLY A 14 -4.21 11.25 29.18
CA GLY A 14 -5.63 11.03 29.48
C GLY A 14 -6.04 9.59 29.16
N ALA A 15 -6.92 9.01 29.98
CA ALA A 15 -7.43 7.65 29.77
C ALA A 15 -8.04 7.49 28.37
N GLY A 16 -7.65 6.41 27.67
CA GLY A 16 -8.11 6.12 26.30
C GLY A 16 -7.23 6.69 25.19
N THR A 17 -6.17 7.43 25.52
CA THR A 17 -5.22 7.96 24.52
C THR A 17 -4.21 6.88 24.13
N PRO A 18 -4.04 6.57 22.83
CA PRO A 18 -3.04 5.60 22.37
C PRO A 18 -1.62 6.14 22.63
N VAL A 19 -0.74 5.29 23.15
CA VAL A 19 0.64 5.68 23.53
C VAL A 19 1.72 5.06 22.66
N VAL A 20 1.40 3.97 21.95
CA VAL A 20 2.34 3.22 21.10
C VAL A 20 1.62 2.74 19.85
N ASN A 21 2.25 2.92 18.68
CA ASN A 21 1.85 2.25 17.44
C ASN A 21 2.73 1.03 17.22
N LEU A 22 2.12 -0.13 16.96
CA LEU A 22 2.81 -1.39 16.72
C LEU A 22 2.59 -1.81 15.26
N LEU A 23 3.69 -1.99 14.53
CA LEU A 23 3.68 -2.60 13.20
C LEU A 23 4.27 -4.02 13.29
N PRO A 24 3.45 -5.08 13.23
CA PRO A 24 3.96 -6.45 13.17
C PRO A 24 4.77 -6.65 11.88
N PRO A 25 5.95 -7.29 11.93
CA PRO A 25 6.80 -7.48 10.74
C PRO A 25 6.10 -8.22 9.59
N ALA A 26 5.18 -9.12 9.90
CA ALA A 26 4.42 -9.91 8.93
C ALA A 26 3.13 -9.24 8.44
N ALA A 27 2.85 -8.01 8.88
CA ALA A 27 1.60 -7.29 8.55
C ALA A 27 1.82 -6.16 7.53
N LEU A 28 3.01 -6.04 6.95
CA LEU A 28 3.24 -5.10 5.86
C LEU A 28 2.35 -5.46 4.67
N LYS A 29 1.67 -4.45 4.16
CA LYS A 29 0.85 -4.51 2.96
C LYS A 29 1.17 -3.32 2.08
N VAL A 30 1.09 -3.54 0.78
CA VAL A 30 1.21 -2.48 -0.22
C VAL A 30 -0.19 -2.01 -0.58
N ARG A 31 -0.37 -0.69 -0.61
CA ARG A 31 -1.59 -0.02 -1.05
C ARG A 31 -1.27 0.70 -2.37
N PHE A 32 -2.04 0.41 -3.40
CA PHE A 32 -1.92 1.08 -4.69
C PHE A 32 -3.30 1.32 -5.28
N PHE A 33 -3.38 2.27 -6.21
CA PHE A 33 -4.63 2.70 -6.82
C PHE A 33 -4.68 2.26 -8.28
N VAL A 34 -5.78 1.62 -8.66
CA VAL A 34 -5.99 1.12 -10.02
C VAL A 34 -7.14 1.87 -10.65
N ALA A 35 -6.98 2.29 -11.91
CA ALA A 35 -8.05 2.96 -12.65
C ALA A 35 -9.24 2.02 -12.87
N GLU A 36 -10.46 2.56 -12.86
CA GLU A 36 -11.70 1.81 -13.13
C GLU A 36 -11.59 0.90 -14.37
N ALA A 37 -11.01 1.40 -15.47
CA ALA A 37 -10.84 0.66 -16.72
C ALA A 37 -9.96 -0.60 -16.60
N GLN A 38 -9.07 -0.65 -15.61
CA GLN A 38 -8.18 -1.79 -15.35
C GLN A 38 -8.74 -2.74 -14.29
N LEU A 39 -9.73 -2.30 -13.50
CA LEU A 39 -10.31 -3.06 -12.39
C LEU A 39 -10.82 -4.45 -12.78
N PRO A 40 -11.53 -4.67 -13.92
CA PRO A 40 -12.04 -5.99 -14.30
C PRO A 40 -10.96 -7.04 -14.56
N ARG A 41 -9.71 -6.60 -14.75
CA ARG A 41 -8.55 -7.47 -15.02
C ARG A 41 -7.89 -7.99 -13.74
N LEU A 42 -8.30 -7.49 -12.58
CA LEU A 42 -7.72 -7.85 -11.29
C LEU A 42 -8.71 -8.63 -10.45
N LYS A 43 -8.20 -9.62 -9.73
CA LYS A 43 -8.96 -10.45 -8.79
C LYS A 43 -8.15 -10.67 -7.52
N PRO A 44 -8.82 -10.82 -6.36
CA PRO A 44 -8.15 -11.35 -5.17
C PRO A 44 -7.48 -12.70 -5.49
N GLY A 45 -6.22 -12.84 -5.07
CA GLY A 45 -5.38 -14.00 -5.37
C GLY A 45 -4.34 -13.75 -6.46
N ASP A 46 -4.53 -12.74 -7.31
CA ASP A 46 -3.59 -12.41 -8.39
C ASP A 46 -2.22 -12.03 -7.84
N ALA A 47 -1.18 -12.47 -8.56
CA ALA A 47 0.19 -12.11 -8.28
C ALA A 47 0.52 -10.74 -8.88
N VAL A 48 1.20 -9.92 -8.09
CA VAL A 48 1.77 -8.63 -8.52
C VAL A 48 3.23 -8.60 -8.13
N THR A 49 4.02 -7.88 -8.92
CA THR A 49 5.44 -7.70 -8.68
C THR A 49 5.69 -6.29 -8.20
N LEU A 50 6.35 -6.16 -7.05
CA LEU A 50 6.72 -4.89 -6.44
C LEU A 50 8.17 -4.56 -6.76
N HIS A 51 8.42 -3.32 -7.14
CA HIS A 51 9.75 -2.74 -7.26
C HIS A 51 9.85 -1.57 -6.30
N CYS A 52 11.02 -1.38 -5.71
CA CYS A 52 11.25 -0.28 -4.79
C CYS A 52 12.66 0.29 -5.00
N ASP A 53 12.82 1.58 -4.78
CA ASP A 53 14.15 2.20 -4.76
C ASP A 53 14.98 1.57 -3.63
N GLY A 54 16.02 0.82 -4.01
CA GLY A 54 16.89 0.07 -3.09
C GLY A 54 16.57 -1.42 -2.94
N CYS A 55 15.52 -1.94 -3.57
CA CYS A 55 15.27 -3.39 -3.66
C CYS A 55 16.19 -4.03 -4.70
N ALA A 56 17.09 -4.94 -4.30
CA ALA A 56 17.99 -5.63 -5.24
C ALA A 56 17.27 -6.58 -6.21
N ALA A 57 16.12 -7.14 -5.80
CA ALA A 57 15.29 -8.03 -6.60
C ALA A 57 13.82 -7.63 -6.48
N PRO A 58 12.98 -7.90 -7.50
CA PRO A 58 11.54 -7.72 -7.40
C PRO A 58 10.96 -8.53 -6.24
N ILE A 59 9.89 -8.03 -5.63
CA ILE A 59 9.21 -8.68 -4.51
C ILE A 59 7.83 -9.15 -4.97
N GLU A 60 7.56 -10.45 -4.84
CA GLU A 60 6.24 -10.99 -5.15
C GLU A 60 5.25 -10.65 -4.04
N ALA A 61 4.07 -10.19 -4.44
CA ALA A 61 2.94 -9.96 -3.57
C ALA A 61 1.65 -10.50 -4.17
N ARG A 62 0.66 -10.75 -3.32
CA ARG A 62 -0.66 -11.23 -3.73
C ARG A 62 -1.75 -10.26 -3.33
N ILE A 63 -2.63 -9.92 -4.27
CA ILE A 63 -3.81 -9.11 -4.00
C ILE A 63 -4.71 -9.88 -3.03
N ARG A 64 -5.07 -9.26 -1.91
CA ARG A 64 -6.09 -9.83 -0.99
C ARG A 64 -7.33 -8.97 -0.85
N PHE A 65 -7.24 -7.70 -1.24
CA PHE A 65 -8.35 -6.77 -1.12
C PHE A 65 -8.40 -5.83 -2.32
N ILE A 66 -9.63 -5.62 -2.80
CA ILE A 66 -9.97 -4.63 -3.81
C ILE A 66 -11.17 -3.87 -3.26
N ALA A 67 -11.07 -2.54 -3.17
CA ALA A 67 -12.15 -1.70 -2.67
C ALA A 67 -13.38 -1.80 -3.58
N ARG A 68 -14.57 -1.74 -2.97
CA ARG A 68 -15.85 -1.75 -3.71
C ARG A 68 -16.27 -0.37 -4.18
N SER A 69 -15.82 0.67 -3.48
CA SER A 69 -16.07 2.07 -3.79
C SER A 69 -14.85 2.67 -4.47
N ALA A 70 -15.10 3.49 -5.49
CA ALA A 70 -14.08 4.32 -6.07
C ALA A 70 -13.71 5.48 -5.13
N GLU A 71 -12.45 5.85 -5.15
CA GLU A 71 -11.91 7.08 -4.57
C GLU A 71 -11.58 8.07 -5.70
N PHE A 72 -11.70 9.36 -5.42
CA PHE A 72 -11.26 10.41 -6.34
C PHE A 72 -9.78 10.70 -6.09
N THR A 73 -8.96 10.68 -7.14
CA THR A 73 -7.54 11.07 -7.01
C THR A 73 -7.42 12.53 -6.55
N PRO A 74 -6.82 12.82 -5.38
CA PRO A 74 -6.52 14.18 -4.98
C PRO A 74 -5.55 14.79 -6.00
N PRO A 75 -5.84 15.96 -6.59
CA PRO A 75 -5.07 16.46 -7.71
C PRO A 75 -3.70 16.98 -7.28
N VAL A 76 -2.65 16.53 -7.96
CA VAL A 76 -1.49 17.37 -8.29
C VAL A 76 -1.26 17.19 -9.79
N ILE A 77 -1.62 18.21 -10.59
CA ILE A 77 -1.10 18.62 -11.92
C ILE A 77 -2.19 19.24 -12.82
N TYR A 78 -1.79 20.32 -13.49
CA TYR A 78 -2.55 21.21 -14.37
C TYR A 78 -2.81 20.58 -15.75
N SER A 79 -3.94 19.91 -15.94
CA SER A 79 -4.58 19.76 -17.26
C SER A 79 -6.10 19.56 -17.12
N ARG A 80 -6.89 20.03 -18.09
CA ARG A 80 -8.37 19.96 -18.03
C ARG A 80 -8.89 18.52 -18.10
N GLU A 81 -8.14 17.60 -18.68
CA GLU A 81 -8.56 16.21 -18.95
C GLU A 81 -8.33 15.24 -17.79
N GLN A 82 -7.59 15.62 -16.74
CA GLN A 82 -7.23 14.72 -15.62
C GLN A 82 -8.02 14.94 -14.32
N ARG A 83 -9.07 15.77 -14.33
CA ARG A 83 -9.65 16.33 -13.08
C ARG A 83 -10.50 15.41 -12.21
N ALA A 84 -10.87 14.20 -12.66
CA ALA A 84 -11.55 13.22 -11.81
C ALA A 84 -11.53 11.83 -12.48
N LYS A 85 -10.46 11.05 -12.29
CA LYS A 85 -10.46 9.64 -12.66
C LYS A 85 -10.85 8.81 -11.44
N LEU A 86 -11.82 7.92 -11.61
CA LEU A 86 -12.19 6.95 -10.60
C LEU A 86 -11.05 5.96 -10.43
N VAL A 87 -10.53 5.87 -9.21
CA VAL A 87 -9.52 4.89 -8.83
C VAL A 87 -10.01 4.02 -7.70
N TYR A 88 -9.55 2.78 -7.67
CA TYR A 88 -9.92 1.82 -6.65
C TYR A 88 -8.69 1.41 -5.87
N LEU A 89 -8.78 1.45 -4.55
CA LEU A 89 -7.73 0.96 -3.67
C LEU A 89 -7.60 -0.55 -3.81
N VAL A 90 -6.38 -1.01 -4.02
CA VAL A 90 -6.00 -2.41 -4.02
C VAL A 90 -4.93 -2.62 -2.96
N GLU A 91 -5.07 -3.70 -2.19
CA GLU A 91 -4.08 -4.09 -1.20
C GLU A 91 -3.49 -5.46 -1.53
N ALA A 92 -2.16 -5.51 -1.53
CA ALA A 92 -1.39 -6.72 -1.76
C ALA A 92 -0.43 -7.01 -0.60
N TRP A 93 -0.26 -8.28 -0.29
CA TRP A 93 0.66 -8.74 0.76
C TRP A 93 1.88 -9.38 0.11
N PRO A 94 3.09 -8.88 0.39
CA PRO A 94 4.31 -9.57 0.03
C PRO A 94 4.40 -10.91 0.79
N ALA A 95 5.26 -11.80 0.29
CA ALA A 95 5.63 -12.98 1.06
C ALA A 95 6.27 -12.58 2.41
N ALA A 96 6.05 -13.37 3.45
CA ALA A 96 6.55 -13.06 4.79
C ALA A 96 8.10 -12.94 4.82
N ALA A 97 8.78 -13.72 4.00
CA ALA A 97 10.24 -13.66 3.84
C ALA A 97 10.73 -12.35 3.23
N ASP A 98 9.93 -11.70 2.39
CA ASP A 98 10.28 -10.45 1.71
C ASP A 98 9.76 -9.20 2.42
N SER A 99 8.90 -9.37 3.44
CA SER A 99 8.28 -8.23 4.14
C SER A 99 9.32 -7.34 4.82
N SER A 100 10.40 -7.92 5.36
CA SER A 100 11.50 -7.16 5.98
C SER A 100 12.33 -6.32 5.00
N ARG A 101 12.15 -6.54 3.69
CA ARG A 101 12.84 -5.79 2.63
C ARG A 101 12.14 -4.47 2.32
N LEU A 102 10.93 -4.27 2.84
CA LEU A 102 10.13 -3.06 2.67
C LEU A 102 9.99 -2.31 3.99
N ARG A 103 9.91 -0.99 3.92
CA ARG A 103 9.58 -0.12 5.06
C ARG A 103 8.19 0.45 4.92
N ALA A 104 7.50 0.65 6.04
CA ALA A 104 6.23 1.38 6.03
C ALA A 104 6.45 2.80 5.47
N GLY A 105 5.54 3.25 4.61
CA GLY A 105 5.63 4.54 3.92
C GLY A 105 6.61 4.58 2.74
N GLN A 106 7.33 3.49 2.43
CA GLN A 106 8.22 3.43 1.27
C GLN A 106 7.40 3.44 -0.04
N PRO A 107 7.70 4.36 -0.98
CA PRO A 107 7.14 4.30 -2.33
C PRO A 107 7.57 3.02 -3.05
N VAL A 108 6.64 2.41 -3.78
CA VAL A 108 6.88 1.21 -4.59
C VAL A 108 6.15 1.31 -5.92
N ASP A 109 6.76 0.75 -6.96
CA ASP A 109 6.13 0.54 -8.25
C ASP A 109 5.50 -0.85 -8.30
N VAL A 110 4.27 -0.92 -8.83
CA VAL A 110 3.53 -2.17 -8.92
C VAL A 110 3.37 -2.58 -10.38
N ALA A 111 3.99 -3.68 -10.76
CA ALA A 111 3.80 -4.33 -12.04
C ALA A 111 2.74 -5.43 -11.91
N LEU A 112 1.68 -5.31 -12.70
CA LEU A 112 0.62 -6.33 -12.76
C LEU A 112 1.08 -7.46 -13.68
N ALA A 113 1.02 -8.72 -13.21
CA ALA A 113 1.52 -9.88 -13.96
C ALA A 113 0.84 -10.09 -15.34
N ALA A 114 -0.34 -9.48 -15.57
CA ALA A 114 -1.04 -9.48 -16.85
C ALA A 114 -0.33 -8.71 -17.99
N TRP A 115 0.92 -8.27 -17.78
CA TRP A 115 1.73 -7.48 -18.71
C TRP A 115 2.89 -8.27 -19.33
N VAL A 116 2.84 -9.60 -19.30
CA VAL A 116 3.70 -10.41 -20.18
C VAL A 116 2.94 -10.65 -21.47
N ARG A 117 3.24 -9.84 -22.49
CA ARG A 117 2.97 -10.18 -23.88
C ARG A 117 4.26 -10.04 -24.67
#